data_AF-A0AAN7HQN7-F1
#
_entry.id   AF-A0AAN7HQN7-F1
#
_cell.length_a   1.000
_cell.length_b   1.000
_cell.length_c   1.000
_cell.angle_alpha   90.00
_cell.angle_beta   90.00
_cell.angle_gamma   90.00
#
_symmetry.space_group_name_H-M   'P 1'
#
loop_
_entity.id
_entity.type
_entity.pdbx_description
1 polymer ?
#
loop_
_entity_poly.entity_id
_entity_poly.type
_entity_poly.pdbx_seq_one_letter_code
_entity_poly.pdbx_strand_id
1 'polypeptide(L)'
;MPKVKCSFEDCKLAAQRIVGDCTFCQGSFCKNHRLLEDHKCQNLEDVSRCFPEPSQWWLVGLSGVLDDDTLADLISKCKREAFEQNANQLNRERTQVIKTA
;
A
#
# COMPACT_ATOMS: atom_id res chain seq x y z
N MET A 1 25.79 15.08 -22.24
CA MET A 1 25.17 14.12 -21.30
C MET A 1 25.32 12.72 -21.88
N PRO A 2 26.10 11.83 -21.26
CA PRO A 2 26.22 10.44 -21.71
C PRO A 2 24.86 9.76 -21.68
N LYS A 3 24.46 9.11 -22.78
CA LYS A 3 23.21 8.33 -22.85
C LYS A 3 23.44 7.01 -22.13
N VAL A 4 22.91 6.90 -20.91
CA VAL A 4 22.93 5.65 -20.15
C VAL A 4 22.12 4.61 -20.92
N LYS A 5 22.63 3.37 -21.00
CA LYS A 5 21.97 2.25 -21.66
C LYS A 5 21.24 1.41 -20.63
N CYS A 6 20.27 0.62 -21.08
CA CYS A 6 19.60 -0.37 -20.24
C CYS A 6 20.63 -1.36 -19.68
N SER A 7 20.58 -1.63 -18.38
CA SER A 7 21.47 -2.60 -17.71
C SER A 7 21.01 -4.06 -17.85
N PHE A 8 20.04 -4.35 -18.73
CA PHE A 8 19.52 -5.71 -18.91
C PHE A 8 20.33 -6.46 -19.99
N GLU A 9 20.63 -7.74 -19.74
CA GLU A 9 21.60 -8.57 -20.49
C GLU A 9 21.33 -8.64 -22.00
N ASP A 10 20.04 -8.60 -22.38
CA ASP A 10 19.58 -8.66 -23.78
C ASP A 10 19.05 -7.31 -24.31
N CYS A 11 19.23 -6.20 -23.58
CA CYS A 11 18.67 -4.90 -23.96
C CYS A 11 19.72 -3.87 -24.33
N LYS A 12 19.72 -3.46 -25.59
CA LYS A 12 20.59 -2.39 -26.11
C LYS A 12 19.91 -1.02 -26.19
N LEU A 13 18.69 -0.91 -25.67
CA LEU A 13 17.92 0.34 -25.68
C LEU A 13 18.53 1.37 -24.71
N ALA A 14 18.32 2.65 -24.99
CA ALA A 14 18.70 3.72 -24.07
C ALA A 14 17.85 3.65 -22.80
N ALA A 15 18.49 3.86 -21.64
CA ALA A 15 17.78 3.99 -20.38
C ALA A 15 16.94 5.27 -20.38
N GLN A 16 15.71 5.18 -19.87
CA GLN A 16 14.78 6.29 -19.90
C GLN A 16 14.97 7.16 -18.65
N ARG A 17 15.44 8.40 -18.85
CA ARG A 17 15.81 9.33 -17.75
C ARG A 17 14.65 9.71 -16.81
N ILE A 18 13.39 9.53 -17.23
CA ILE A 18 12.19 9.84 -16.43
C ILE A 18 11.99 8.78 -15.33
N VAL A 19 12.42 7.55 -15.56
CA VAL A 19 12.18 6.42 -14.65
C VAL A 19 13.14 6.47 -13.45
N GLY A 20 14.36 6.95 -13.66
CA GLY A 20 15.43 6.86 -12.67
C GLY A 20 16.07 5.47 -12.63
N ASP A 21 16.98 5.28 -11.70
CA ASP A 21 17.64 4.00 -11.41
C ASP A 21 16.76 3.17 -10.47
N CYS A 22 16.72 1.86 -10.66
CA CYS A 22 15.97 0.97 -9.80
C CYS A 22 16.50 1.04 -8.37
N THR A 23 15.65 1.30 -7.38
CA THR A 23 16.05 1.47 -5.98
C THR A 23 16.65 0.20 -5.37
N PHE A 24 16.33 -0.97 -5.93
CA PHE A 24 16.73 -2.26 -5.39
C PHE A 24 18.06 -2.76 -5.94
N CYS A 25 18.29 -2.60 -7.25
CA CYS A 25 19.50 -3.07 -7.92
C CYS A 25 20.37 -1.95 -8.50
N GLN A 26 19.95 -0.68 -8.35
CA GLN A 26 20.64 0.53 -8.81
C GLN A 26 20.95 0.53 -10.33
N GLY A 27 20.23 -0.28 -11.10
CA GLY A 27 20.33 -0.33 -12.56
C GLY A 27 19.41 0.66 -13.26
N SER A 28 19.85 1.22 -14.39
CA SER A 28 19.03 2.08 -15.24
C SER A 28 18.38 1.26 -16.37
N PHE A 29 17.07 1.45 -16.60
CA PHE A 29 16.33 0.61 -17.56
C PHE A 29 15.57 1.43 -18.61
N CYS A 30 15.27 0.77 -19.73
CA CYS A 30 14.46 1.36 -20.81
C CYS A 30 12.96 1.26 -20.51
N LYS A 31 12.10 1.82 -21.38
CA LYS A 31 10.64 1.79 -21.21
C LYS A 31 10.06 0.38 -21.02
N ASN A 32 10.67 -0.62 -21.67
CA ASN A 32 10.23 -2.03 -21.64
C ASN A 32 10.81 -2.83 -20.47
N HIS A 33 11.89 -2.35 -19.83
CA HIS A 33 12.54 -3.05 -18.70
C HIS A 33 12.46 -2.24 -17.40
N ARG A 34 11.55 -1.26 -17.34
CA ARG A 34 11.42 -0.35 -16.19
C ARG A 34 10.82 -1.00 -14.96
N LEU A 35 10.00 -2.03 -15.13
CA LEU A 35 9.38 -2.75 -14.02
C LEU A 35 10.36 -3.77 -13.47
N LEU A 36 10.24 -4.05 -12.17
CA LEU A 36 11.08 -5.03 -11.47
C LEU A 36 10.97 -6.42 -12.12
N GLU A 37 9.79 -6.77 -12.63
CA GLU A 37 9.52 -8.04 -13.34
C GLU A 37 10.27 -8.11 -14.67
N ASP A 38 10.25 -7.01 -15.43
CA ASP A 38 10.78 -6.96 -16.80
C ASP A 38 12.32 -7.04 -16.84
N HIS A 39 13.03 -6.42 -15.88
CA HIS A 39 14.49 -6.56 -15.78
C HIS A 39 14.95 -7.68 -14.85
N LYS A 40 14.04 -8.54 -14.39
CA LYS A 40 14.30 -9.65 -13.46
C LYS A 40 15.13 -9.19 -12.25
N CYS A 41 14.60 -8.23 -11.50
CA CYS A 41 15.30 -7.64 -10.38
C CYS A 41 15.77 -8.70 -9.38
N GLN A 42 17.07 -8.73 -9.09
CA GLN A 42 17.68 -9.71 -8.18
C GLN A 42 17.16 -9.62 -6.74
N ASN A 43 16.58 -8.46 -6.36
CA ASN A 43 16.09 -8.16 -5.01
C ASN A 43 14.55 -8.13 -4.94
N LEU A 44 13.84 -8.76 -5.89
CA LEU A 44 12.38 -8.82 -5.91
C LEU A 44 11.79 -9.47 -4.65
N GLU A 45 12.54 -10.37 -4.01
CA GLU A 45 12.13 -11.12 -2.81
C GLU A 45 12.06 -10.28 -1.53
N ASP A 46 12.55 -9.03 -1.53
CA ASP A 46 12.51 -8.16 -0.35
C ASP A 46 11.21 -7.32 -0.27
N VAL A 47 10.48 -7.23 -1.39
CA VAL A 47 9.22 -6.47 -1.46
C VAL A 47 8.06 -7.21 -0.78
N SER A 48 8.16 -8.53 -0.64
CA SER A 48 7.20 -9.36 0.10
C SER A 48 7.47 -9.43 1.61
N ARG A 49 8.63 -8.95 2.08
CA ARG A 49 8.98 -8.92 3.52
C ARG A 49 8.91 -7.53 4.15
N CYS A 50 8.78 -6.46 3.36
CA CYS A 50 8.55 -5.11 3.87
C CYS A 50 7.06 -4.75 4.00
N PHE A 51 6.23 -5.73 4.35
CA PHE A 51 4.87 -5.50 4.84
C PHE A 51 4.69 -6.32 6.13
N PRO A 52 4.80 -5.71 7.32
CA PRO A 52 4.17 -6.29 8.48
C PRO A 52 2.65 -6.12 8.29
N GLU A 53 1.99 -7.19 7.85
CA GLU A 53 0.53 -7.39 7.80
C GLU A 53 -0.35 -6.40 6.98
N PRO A 54 -1.32 -6.92 6.21
CA PRO A 54 -2.18 -6.09 5.37
C PRO A 54 -3.34 -5.51 6.18
N SER A 55 -3.23 -4.29 6.74
CA SER A 55 -4.44 -3.52 7.10
C SER A 55 -4.30 -2.02 7.42
N GLN A 56 -3.10 -1.43 7.54
CA GLN A 56 -2.99 -0.06 8.11
C GLN A 56 -2.11 0.91 7.30
N TRP A 57 -2.37 1.02 5.99
CA TRP A 57 -1.73 2.02 5.11
C TRP A 57 -1.94 3.48 5.57
N TRP A 58 -2.95 3.75 6.39
CA TRP A 58 -3.24 5.05 7.00
C TRP A 58 -2.35 5.40 8.21
N LEU A 59 -1.52 4.47 8.70
CA LEU A 59 -0.57 4.70 9.81
C LEU A 59 0.84 5.08 9.35
N VAL A 60 1.09 5.14 8.04
CA VAL A 60 2.39 5.57 7.51
C VAL A 60 2.61 7.04 7.91
N GLY A 61 3.56 7.28 8.82
CA GLY A 61 3.85 8.60 9.40
C GLY A 61 3.34 8.83 10.84
N LEU A 62 2.58 7.89 11.42
CA LEU A 62 2.15 7.91 12.83
C LEU A 62 3.00 7.01 13.74
N SER A 63 3.81 6.13 13.14
CA SER A 63 4.74 5.28 13.87
C SER A 63 5.83 6.14 14.51
N GLY A 64 5.71 6.36 15.82
CA GLY A 64 6.68 7.09 16.64
C GLY A 64 6.10 8.16 17.58
N VAL A 65 4.79 8.41 17.60
CA VAL A 65 4.19 9.47 18.44
C VAL A 65 3.32 8.95 19.59
N LEU A 66 2.85 7.69 19.54
CA LEU A 66 2.01 7.09 20.57
C LEU A 66 2.39 5.62 20.78
N ASP A 67 2.44 5.18 22.04
CA ASP A 67 2.71 3.78 22.40
C ASP A 67 1.66 2.85 21.77
N ASP A 68 2.11 1.70 21.25
CA ASP A 68 1.31 0.73 20.49
C ASP A 68 0.02 0.32 21.22
N ASP A 69 0.09 0.19 22.54
CA ASP A 69 -1.04 -0.13 23.42
C ASP A 69 -2.15 0.94 23.43
N THR A 70 -1.78 2.23 23.33
CA THR A 70 -2.74 3.35 23.33
C THR A 70 -3.46 3.47 22.00
N LEU A 71 -2.77 3.18 20.90
CA LEU A 71 -3.34 3.16 19.56
C LEU A 71 -4.33 2.00 19.42
N ALA A 72 -3.98 0.81 19.93
CA ALA A 72 -4.88 -0.34 19.96
C ALA A 72 -6.17 -0.06 20.74
N ASP A 73 -6.08 0.59 21.91
CA ASP A 73 -7.25 0.96 22.73
C ASP A 73 -8.15 2.00 22.04
N LEU A 74 -7.57 3.04 21.41
CA LEU A 74 -8.34 4.04 20.66
C LEU A 74 -9.09 3.43 19.46
N ILE A 75 -8.41 2.59 18.68
CA ILE A 75 -9.01 1.91 17.53
C ILE A 75 -10.16 1.01 17.99
N SER A 76 -9.96 0.27 19.09
CA SER A 76 -10.97 -0.62 19.67
C SER A 76 -12.21 0.14 20.16
N LYS A 77 -12.02 1.27 20.86
CA LYS A 77 -13.11 2.15 21.32
C LYS A 77 -13.91 2.73 20.16
N CYS A 78 -13.23 3.35 19.18
CA CYS A 78 -13.88 3.93 18.01
C CYS A 78 -14.67 2.90 17.19
N LYS A 79 -14.12 1.68 17.04
CA LYS A 79 -14.78 0.59 16.32
C LYS A 79 -16.05 0.13 17.05
N ARG A 80 -16.02 0.01 18.37
CA ARG A 80 -17.19 -0.35 19.19
C ARG A 80 -18.29 0.71 19.12
N GLU A 81 -17.95 1.98 19.26
CA GLU A 81 -18.92 3.09 19.21
C GLU A 81 -19.62 3.18 17.84
N ALA A 82 -18.88 2.97 16.74
CA ALA A 82 -19.46 2.92 15.40
C ALA A 82 -20.45 1.75 15.24
N PHE A 83 -20.13 0.56 15.75
CA PHE A 83 -21.05 -0.58 15.69
C PHE A 83 -22.33 -0.33 16.49
N GLU A 84 -22.22 0.30 17.66
CA GLU A 84 -23.37 0.62 18.51
C GLU A 84 -24.27 1.69 17.87
N GLN A 85 -23.69 2.71 17.26
CA GLN A 85 -24.44 3.74 16.52
C GLN A 85 -25.17 3.15 15.31
N ASN A 86 -24.50 2.28 14.55
CA ASN A 86 -25.12 1.57 13.43
C ASN A 86 -26.27 0.65 13.88
N ALA A 87 -26.10 -0.07 14.99
CA ALA A 87 -27.16 -0.89 15.57
C ALA A 87 -28.35 -0.04 16.03
N ASN A 88 -28.09 1.11 16.66
CA ASN A 88 -29.12 2.05 17.10
C ASN A 88 -29.84 2.69 15.90
N GLN A 89 -29.12 3.04 14.83
CA GLN A 89 -29.71 3.54 13.59
C GLN A 89 -30.62 2.48 12.95
N LEU A 90 -30.12 1.24 12.81
CA LEU A 90 -30.91 0.15 12.25
C LEU A 90 -32.18 -0.11 13.07
N ASN A 91 -32.08 -0.10 14.41
CA ASN A 91 -33.23 -0.26 15.30
C ASN A 91 -34.23 0.90 15.21
N ARG A 92 -33.76 2.15 15.02
CA ARG A 92 -34.61 3.31 14.75
C ARG A 92 -35.34 3.15 13.41
N GLU A 93 -34.62 2.75 12.37
CA GLU A 93 -35.16 2.51 11.02
C GLU A 93 -36.10 1.29 10.96
N ARG A 94 -35.94 0.31 11.86
CA ARG A 94 -36.78 -0.89 11.98
C ARG A 94 -38.21 -0.62 12.49
N THR A 95 -38.55 0.61 12.89
CA THR A 95 -39.87 0.94 13.47
C THR A 95 -40.94 1.39 12.48
N GLN A 96 -40.87 0.98 11.21
CA GLN A 96 -42.03 1.05 10.31
C GLN A 96 -42.43 -0.35 9.85
N VAL A 97 -43.22 -1.02 10.68
CA VAL A 97 -44.01 -2.17 10.24
C VAL A 97 -45.01 -1.64 9.23
N ILE A 98 -44.75 -1.85 7.94
CA ILE A 98 -45.71 -1.59 6.87
C ILE A 98 -46.93 -2.47 7.18
N LYS A 99 -48.00 -1.87 7.70
CA LYS A 99 -49.31 -2.52 7.79
C LYS A 99 -49.83 -2.62 6.37
N THR A 100 -49.62 -3.76 5.73
CA THR A 100 -50.32 -4.11 4.49
C THR A 100 -51.81 -4.17 4.79
N ALA A 101 -52.58 -3.27 4.16
CA ALA A 101 -54.04 -3.28 4.14
C ALA A 101 -54.55 -4.23 3.07
#